data_AF-A0A1G9HAG4-F1
#
_entry.id   AF-A0A1G9HAG4-F1
#
_cell.length_a   1.000
_cell.length_b   1.000
_cell.length_c   1.000
_cell.angle_alpha   90.00
_cell.angle_beta   90.00
_cell.angle_gamma   90.00
#
_symmetry.space_group_name_H-M   'P 1'
#
loop_
_entity.id
_entity.type
_entity.pdbx_description
1 polymer ?
#
loop_
_entity_poly.entity_id
_entity_poly.type
_entity_poly.pdbx_seq_one_letter_code
_entity_poly.pdbx_strand_id
1 'polypeptide(L)'
;MTNLRHRLATDTRYTLLGLPNAIAHFSVTVAGVAAGLGSAVAFVGLPILSGTAIVARSLSDFERVALPDVLGRSVARPDYSPVPERAGWFRRMMNPLASGQAWIDLLYGIVAFPISLAAAVVTAVWWAGTIAGLTFPLYGWILTRIPGFDGGLPQLLGLGDGELTYVGFNTVIGVLFALTLLPIVRGAALIKASLAQALLTRAAYTPAERPVLLTTA
;
A
#
# COMPACT_ATOMS: atom_id res chain seq x y z
N MET A 1 -14.35 14.45 15.22
CA MET A 1 -13.66 13.35 15.91
C MET A 1 -14.00 12.07 15.15
N THR A 2 -13.08 11.53 14.35
CA THR A 2 -13.35 10.30 13.59
C THR A 2 -13.48 9.14 14.56
N ASN A 3 -14.59 8.41 14.50
CA ASN A 3 -14.82 7.22 15.32
C ASN A 3 -13.69 6.21 15.08
N LEU A 4 -13.15 5.64 16.17
CA LEU A 4 -12.04 4.68 16.14
C LEU A 4 -12.26 3.53 15.13
N ARG A 5 -13.50 3.02 15.09
CA ARG A 5 -13.93 1.96 14.16
C ARG A 5 -13.79 2.37 12.70
N HIS A 6 -14.13 3.62 12.37
CA HIS A 6 -14.02 4.12 11.01
C HIS A 6 -12.57 4.21 10.57
N ARG A 7 -11.67 4.67 11.46
CA ARG A 7 -10.24 4.72 11.18
C ARG A 7 -9.65 3.33 10.95
N LEU A 8 -9.97 2.36 11.82
CA LEU A 8 -9.53 0.98 11.65
C LEU A 8 -10.03 0.37 10.33
N ALA A 9 -11.28 0.63 9.97
CA ALA A 9 -11.86 0.16 8.71
C ALA A 9 -11.15 0.77 7.50
N THR A 10 -10.88 2.08 7.53
CA THR A 10 -10.13 2.79 6.48
C THR A 10 -8.71 2.23 6.35
N ASP A 11 -7.97 2.10 7.45
CA ASP A 11 -6.59 1.63 7.42
C ASP A 11 -6.52 0.16 6.95
N THR A 12 -7.43 -0.70 7.42
CA THR A 12 -7.53 -2.11 6.99
C THR A 12 -7.87 -2.21 5.51
N ARG A 13 -8.85 -1.44 5.03
CA ARG A 13 -9.22 -1.40 3.61
C ARG A 13 -8.04 -0.93 2.77
N TYR A 14 -7.32 0.09 3.22
CA TYR A 14 -6.20 0.67 2.50
C TYR A 14 -5.00 -0.28 2.37
N THR A 15 -4.68 -1.05 3.43
CA THR A 15 -3.60 -2.04 3.38
C THR A 15 -3.99 -3.25 2.54
N LEU A 16 -5.20 -3.79 2.71
CA LEU A 16 -5.66 -4.97 1.98
C LEU A 16 -5.93 -4.70 0.49
N LEU A 17 -6.66 -3.63 0.15
CA LEU A 17 -6.90 -3.24 -1.25
C LEU A 17 -5.67 -2.62 -1.91
N GLY A 18 -4.70 -2.18 -1.10
CA GLY A 18 -3.41 -1.70 -1.59
C GLY A 18 -2.60 -2.78 -2.30
N LEU A 19 -2.71 -4.04 -1.88
CA LEU A 19 -1.97 -5.15 -2.48
C LEU A 19 -2.40 -5.45 -3.93
N PRO A 20 -3.69 -5.64 -4.26
CA PRO A 20 -4.13 -5.79 -5.65
C PRO A 20 -3.68 -4.64 -6.55
N ASN A 21 -3.77 -3.40 -6.06
CA ASN A 21 -3.29 -2.24 -6.81
C ASN A 21 -1.79 -2.32 -7.07
N ALA A 22 -0.99 -2.64 -6.05
CA ALA A 22 0.46 -2.76 -6.18
C ALA A 22 0.89 -3.92 -7.08
N ILE A 23 0.17 -5.06 -7.06
CA ILE A 23 0.40 -6.18 -7.99
C ILE A 23 0.17 -5.73 -9.43
N ALA A 24 -0.97 -5.09 -9.70
CA ALA A 24 -1.28 -4.58 -11.03
C ALA A 24 -0.22 -3.57 -11.50
N HIS A 25 0.16 -2.66 -10.61
CA HIS A 25 1.12 -1.61 -10.91
C HIS A 25 2.53 -2.16 -11.19
N PHE A 26 3.00 -3.09 -10.37
CA PHE A 26 4.25 -3.81 -10.58
C PHE A 26 4.26 -4.56 -11.90
N SER A 27 3.21 -5.35 -12.16
CA SER A 27 3.11 -6.20 -13.35
C SER A 27 3.12 -5.38 -14.64
N VAL A 28 2.30 -4.32 -14.69
CA VAL A 28 2.26 -3.39 -15.84
C VAL A 28 3.59 -2.68 -16.01
N THR A 29 4.19 -2.18 -14.92
CA THR A 29 5.46 -1.46 -14.99
C THR A 29 6.58 -2.35 -15.50
N VAL A 30 6.76 -3.54 -14.92
CA VAL A 30 7.84 -4.45 -15.30
C VAL A 30 7.65 -4.94 -16.73
N ALA A 31 6.45 -5.39 -17.09
CA ALA A 31 6.17 -5.87 -18.44
C ALA A 31 6.30 -4.76 -19.48
N GLY A 32 5.72 -3.59 -19.20
CA GLY A 32 5.70 -2.46 -20.12
C GLY A 32 7.08 -1.82 -20.32
N VAL A 33 7.88 -1.70 -19.25
CA VAL A 33 9.27 -1.22 -19.35
C VAL A 33 10.13 -2.23 -20.08
N ALA A 34 10.03 -3.54 -19.77
CA ALA A 34 10.80 -4.57 -20.46
C ALA A 34 10.44 -4.64 -21.96
N ALA A 35 9.14 -4.64 -22.29
CA ALA A 35 8.68 -4.66 -23.68
C ALA A 35 9.07 -3.37 -24.42
N GLY A 36 8.91 -2.21 -23.77
CA GLY A 36 9.22 -0.92 -24.35
C GLY A 36 10.72 -0.71 -24.62
N LEU A 37 11.59 -1.11 -23.68
CA LEU A 37 13.03 -1.07 -23.89
C LEU A 37 13.49 -2.13 -24.90
N GLY A 38 12.94 -3.35 -24.83
CA GLY A 38 13.29 -4.44 -25.76
C GLY A 38 12.88 -4.17 -27.21
N SER A 39 11.78 -3.46 -27.43
CA SER A 39 11.30 -3.05 -28.76
C SER A 39 11.74 -1.66 -29.19
N ALA A 40 12.59 -0.98 -28.40
CA ALA A 40 13.14 0.33 -28.76
C ALA A 40 13.92 0.29 -30.08
N VAL A 41 14.60 -0.84 -30.36
CA VAL A 41 15.33 -1.08 -31.62
C VAL A 41 14.40 -1.02 -32.85
N ALA A 42 13.14 -1.40 -32.68
CA ALA A 42 12.14 -1.43 -33.76
C ALA A 42 11.36 -0.11 -33.89
N PHE A 43 11.74 0.96 -33.16
CA PHE A 43 11.00 2.23 -33.03
C PHE A 43 9.58 2.13 -32.42
N VAL A 44 9.07 0.92 -32.16
CA VAL A 44 7.76 0.66 -31.50
C VAL A 44 7.85 0.78 -29.97
N GLY A 45 9.07 0.73 -29.40
CA GLY A 45 9.27 0.80 -27.95
C GLY A 45 8.80 2.09 -27.29
N LEU A 46 8.94 3.24 -27.97
CA LEU A 46 8.51 4.53 -27.46
C LEU A 46 6.98 4.61 -27.21
N PRO A 47 6.12 4.22 -28.17
CA PRO A 47 4.69 4.06 -27.92
C PRO A 47 4.35 3.15 -26.73
N ILE A 48 5.04 2.01 -26.60
CA ILE A 48 4.80 1.05 -25.51
C ILE A 48 5.17 1.66 -24.15
N LEU A 49 6.32 2.31 -24.05
CA LEU A 49 6.74 3.00 -22.82
C LEU A 49 5.76 4.12 -22.44
N SER A 50 5.30 4.89 -23.42
CA SER A 50 4.31 5.95 -23.17
C SER A 50 2.98 5.40 -22.68
N GLY A 51 2.45 4.36 -23.33
CA GLY A 51 1.24 3.68 -22.89
C GLY A 51 1.38 3.14 -21.47
N THR A 52 2.54 2.53 -21.16
CA THR A 52 2.86 2.03 -19.82
C THR A 52 2.85 3.16 -18.79
N ALA A 53 3.48 4.30 -19.09
CA ALA A 53 3.49 5.47 -18.22
C ALA A 53 2.07 6.03 -17.95
N ILE A 54 1.18 6.02 -18.95
CA ILE A 54 -0.22 6.46 -18.78
C ILE A 54 -0.98 5.52 -17.84
N VAL A 55 -0.79 4.21 -17.99
CA VAL A 55 -1.44 3.22 -17.11
C VAL A 55 -0.87 3.30 -15.69
N ALA A 56 0.46 3.40 -15.55
CA ALA A 56 1.14 3.56 -14.27
C ALA A 56 0.68 4.82 -13.52
N ARG A 57 0.48 5.91 -14.25
CA ARG A 57 -0.09 7.14 -13.70
C ARG A 57 -1.52 6.95 -13.19
N SER A 58 -2.38 6.27 -13.96
CA SER A 58 -3.75 5.96 -13.54
C SER A 58 -3.76 5.13 -12.25
N LEU A 59 -2.85 4.15 -12.12
CA LEU A 59 -2.69 3.32 -10.92
C LEU A 59 -2.16 4.12 -9.71
N SER A 60 -1.28 5.09 -9.97
CA SER A 60 -0.78 6.03 -8.96
C SER A 60 -1.87 7.00 -8.47
N ASP A 61 -2.79 7.40 -9.35
CA ASP A 61 -3.92 8.27 -9.00
C ASP A 61 -4.91 7.58 -8.05
N PHE A 62 -5.16 6.28 -8.21
CA PHE A 62 -5.96 5.50 -7.24
C PHE A 62 -5.35 5.56 -5.84
N GLU A 63 -4.03 5.46 -5.73
CA GLU A 63 -3.34 5.56 -4.45
C GLU A 63 -3.45 6.97 -3.86
N ARG A 64 -3.29 8.01 -4.68
CA ARG A 64 -3.40 9.42 -4.26
C ARG A 64 -4.79 9.75 -3.71
N VAL A 65 -5.85 9.19 -4.29
CA VAL A 65 -7.23 9.41 -3.83
C VAL A 65 -7.45 8.84 -2.44
N ALA A 66 -6.76 7.76 -2.07
CA ALA A 66 -6.87 7.15 -0.74
C ALA A 66 -6.04 7.85 0.34
N LEU A 67 -5.03 8.65 -0.03
CA LEU A 67 -4.12 9.31 0.92
C LEU A 67 -4.81 10.24 1.94
N PRO A 68 -5.77 11.11 1.57
CA PRO A 68 -6.41 12.02 2.51
C PRO A 68 -7.13 11.30 3.65
N ASP A 69 -7.76 10.16 3.35
CA ASP A 69 -8.50 9.36 4.32
C ASP A 69 -7.58 8.75 5.38
N VAL A 70 -6.38 8.32 4.96
CA VAL A 70 -5.38 7.70 5.84
C VAL A 70 -4.59 8.77 6.61
N LEU A 71 -4.10 9.81 5.92
CA LEU A 71 -3.25 10.84 6.51
C LEU A 71 -4.04 11.87 7.34
N GLY A 72 -5.37 11.96 7.16
CA GLY A 72 -6.23 12.90 7.87
C GLY A 72 -6.00 14.36 7.48
N ARG A 73 -5.37 14.62 6.33
CA ARG A 73 -5.12 15.95 5.78
C ARG A 73 -5.20 15.93 4.26
N SER A 74 -5.53 17.08 3.66
CA SER A 74 -5.47 17.22 2.21
C SER A 74 -4.03 17.00 1.71
N VAL A 75 -3.91 16.30 0.60
CA VAL A 75 -2.64 16.08 -0.09
C VAL A 75 -2.71 16.83 -1.42
N ALA A 76 -1.71 17.66 -1.69
CA ALA A 76 -1.62 18.38 -2.96
C ALA A 76 -1.57 17.37 -4.12
N ARG A 77 -2.40 17.58 -5.13
CA ARG A 77 -2.30 16.85 -6.40
C ARG A 77 -1.18 17.50 -7.22
N PRO A 78 -0.29 16.73 -7.84
CA PRO A 78 0.67 17.27 -8.81
C PRO A 78 -0.03 18.13 -9.85
N ASP A 79 0.49 19.33 -10.09
CA ASP A 79 0.04 20.16 -11.20
C ASP A 79 0.63 19.57 -12.47
N TYR A 80 -0.21 18.90 -13.25
CA TYR A 80 0.20 18.36 -14.52
C TYR A 80 0.01 19.44 -15.57
N SER A 81 1.11 19.95 -16.13
CA SER A 81 1.05 20.88 -17.25
C SER A 81 0.11 20.33 -18.34
N PRO A 82 -0.99 21.02 -18.65
CA PRO A 82 -1.93 20.56 -19.65
C PRO A 82 -1.21 20.47 -20.99
N VAL A 83 -1.52 19.42 -21.76
CA VAL A 83 -1.02 19.29 -23.13
C VAL A 83 -1.53 20.51 -23.91
N PRO A 84 -0.67 21.29 -24.59
CA PRO A 84 -1.11 22.39 -25.43
C PRO A 84 -2.11 21.86 -26.48
N GLU A 85 -3.28 22.50 -26.61
CA GLU A 85 -4.38 22.04 -27.49
C GLU A 85 -3.95 21.83 -28.95
N ARG A 86 -2.85 22.47 -29.38
CA ARG A 86 -2.26 22.38 -30.73
C ARG A 86 -1.10 21.39 -30.88
N ALA A 87 -0.80 20.55 -29.88
CA ALA A 87 0.27 19.56 -29.98
C ALA A 87 -0.14 18.37 -30.87
N GLY A 88 0.65 18.09 -31.93
CA GLY A 88 0.44 16.93 -32.80
C GLY A 88 0.45 15.59 -32.04
N TRP A 89 -0.19 14.56 -32.60
CA TRP A 89 -0.39 13.24 -31.98
C TRP A 89 0.91 12.65 -31.40
N PHE A 90 2.05 12.80 -32.10
CA PHE A 90 3.36 12.34 -31.63
C PHE A 90 3.85 13.07 -30.37
N ARG A 91 3.69 14.40 -30.31
CA ARG A 91 4.09 15.20 -29.14
C ARG A 91 3.21 14.91 -27.94
N ARG A 92 1.92 14.62 -28.17
CA ARG A 92 0.97 14.16 -27.14
C ARG A 92 1.34 12.77 -26.61
N MET A 93 1.74 11.86 -27.50
CA MET A 93 2.24 10.53 -27.14
C MET A 93 3.56 10.59 -26.36
N MET A 94 4.48 11.51 -26.67
CA MET A 94 5.78 11.60 -25.97
C MET A 94 5.75 12.43 -24.69
N ASN A 95 4.68 13.19 -24.45
CA ASN A 95 4.53 14.04 -23.26
C ASN A 95 4.72 13.30 -21.92
N PRO A 96 4.22 12.07 -21.72
CA PRO A 96 4.47 11.32 -20.50
C PRO A 96 5.96 11.05 -20.26
N LEU A 97 6.69 10.62 -21.31
CA LEU A 97 8.11 10.29 -21.22
C LEU A 97 8.99 11.52 -20.96
N ALA A 98 8.56 12.69 -21.42
CA ALA A 98 9.21 13.96 -21.16
C ALA A 98 8.97 14.49 -19.73
N SER A 99 7.97 13.96 -19.01
CA SER A 99 7.66 14.38 -17.64
C SER A 99 8.46 13.55 -16.62
N GLY A 100 9.18 14.22 -15.72
CA GLY A 100 9.92 13.54 -14.65
C GLY A 100 9.00 12.68 -13.75
N GLN A 101 7.75 13.12 -13.53
CA GLN A 101 6.79 12.40 -12.70
C GLN A 101 6.40 11.03 -13.26
N ALA A 102 6.33 10.85 -14.58
CA ALA A 102 6.00 9.55 -15.17
C ALA A 102 7.01 8.45 -14.80
N TRP A 103 8.30 8.81 -14.74
CA TRP A 103 9.36 7.90 -14.31
C TRP A 103 9.26 7.57 -12.82
N ILE A 104 8.81 8.52 -12.01
CA ILE A 104 8.59 8.32 -10.57
C ILE A 104 7.36 7.47 -10.32
N ASP A 105 6.30 7.61 -11.12
CA ASP A 105 5.11 6.76 -11.06
C ASP A 105 5.47 5.30 -11.41
N LEU A 106 6.34 5.07 -12.41
CA LEU A 106 6.89 3.74 -12.72
C LEU A 106 7.76 3.20 -11.55
N LEU A 107 8.68 4.00 -11.01
CA LEU A 107 9.48 3.61 -9.85
C LEU A 107 8.60 3.24 -8.65
N TYR A 108 7.55 4.01 -8.41
CA TYR A 108 6.56 3.73 -7.37
C TYR A 108 5.90 2.36 -7.60
N GLY A 109 5.53 2.01 -8.83
CA GLY A 109 4.99 0.68 -9.15
C GLY A 109 5.89 -0.48 -8.75
N ILE A 110 7.22 -0.29 -8.81
CA ILE A 110 8.19 -1.31 -8.39
C ILE A 110 8.33 -1.37 -6.87
N VAL A 111 8.55 -0.21 -6.23
CA VAL A 111 8.86 -0.13 -4.79
C VAL A 111 7.61 -0.34 -3.91
N ALA A 112 6.42 0.03 -4.40
CA ALA A 112 5.19 -0.10 -3.65
C ALA A 112 4.75 -1.56 -3.47
N PHE A 113 5.16 -2.48 -4.35
CA PHE A 113 4.80 -3.89 -4.27
C PHE A 113 5.26 -4.57 -2.98
N PRO A 114 6.57 -4.62 -2.64
CA PRO A 114 7.03 -5.29 -1.42
C PRO A 114 6.44 -4.65 -0.15
N ILE A 115 6.29 -3.33 -0.14
CA ILE A 115 5.74 -2.60 1.01
C ILE A 115 4.24 -2.88 1.18
N SER A 116 3.47 -2.89 0.08
CA SER A 116 2.04 -3.20 0.12
C SER A 116 1.79 -4.66 0.49
N LEU A 117 2.64 -5.58 0.02
CA LEU A 117 2.60 -6.98 0.39
C LEU A 117 2.86 -7.16 1.89
N ALA A 118 3.94 -6.57 2.42
CA ALA A 118 4.24 -6.62 3.84
C ALA A 118 3.10 -6.04 4.68
N ALA A 119 2.56 -4.87 4.30
CA ALA A 119 1.45 -4.23 5.00
C ALA A 119 0.17 -5.09 4.99
N ALA A 120 -0.15 -5.70 3.86
CA ALA A 120 -1.31 -6.59 3.73
C ALA A 120 -1.13 -7.87 4.56
N VAL A 121 0.05 -8.51 4.51
CA VAL A 121 0.36 -9.69 5.31
C VAL A 121 0.26 -9.39 6.80
N VAL A 122 0.90 -8.31 7.28
CA VAL A 122 0.83 -7.90 8.68
C VAL A 122 -0.62 -7.65 9.10
N THR A 123 -1.39 -6.93 8.28
CA THR A 123 -2.81 -6.67 8.57
C THR A 123 -3.61 -7.97 8.64
N ALA A 124 -3.42 -8.87 7.67
CA ALA A 124 -4.13 -10.15 7.61
C ALA A 124 -3.79 -11.06 8.80
N VAL A 125 -2.51 -11.17 9.17
CA VAL A 125 -2.04 -11.95 10.32
C VAL A 125 -2.62 -11.40 11.62
N TRP A 126 -2.65 -10.08 11.80
CA TRP A 126 -3.20 -9.48 13.02
C TRP A 126 -4.70 -9.68 13.16
N TRP A 127 -5.44 -9.55 12.05
CA TRP A 127 -6.87 -9.86 12.02
C TRP A 127 -7.13 -11.35 12.27
N ALA A 128 -6.38 -12.24 11.62
CA ALA A 128 -6.50 -13.68 11.81
C ALA A 128 -6.19 -14.09 13.26
N GLY A 129 -5.11 -13.60 13.84
CA GLY A 129 -4.74 -13.85 15.24
C GLY A 129 -5.77 -13.31 16.24
N THR A 130 -6.32 -12.12 15.97
CA THR A 130 -7.41 -11.54 16.77
C THR A 130 -8.66 -12.43 16.73
N ILE A 131 -9.11 -12.80 15.53
CA ILE A 131 -10.33 -13.60 15.35
C ILE A 131 -10.14 -15.00 15.94
N ALA A 132 -9.05 -15.69 15.58
CA ALA A 132 -8.77 -17.03 16.05
C ALA A 132 -8.61 -17.08 17.57
N GLY A 133 -7.87 -16.14 18.15
CA GLY A 133 -7.62 -16.12 19.58
C GLY A 133 -8.83 -15.67 20.41
N LEU A 134 -9.64 -14.69 19.94
CA LEU A 134 -10.87 -14.29 20.65
C LEU A 134 -11.98 -15.34 20.55
N THR A 135 -12.00 -16.13 19.48
CA THR A 135 -12.94 -17.25 19.33
C THR A 135 -12.41 -18.55 19.95
N PHE A 136 -11.17 -18.56 20.44
CA PHE A 136 -10.52 -19.74 21.00
C PHE A 136 -11.28 -20.38 22.17
N PRO A 137 -11.92 -19.64 23.10
CA PRO A 137 -12.75 -20.24 24.14
C PRO A 137 -13.90 -21.10 23.61
N LEU A 138 -14.38 -20.83 22.39
CA LEU A 138 -15.51 -21.55 21.80
C LEU A 138 -15.12 -22.92 21.25
N TYR A 139 -13.90 -23.08 20.74
CA TYR A 139 -13.47 -24.31 20.05
C TYR A 139 -12.21 -24.96 20.63
N GLY A 140 -11.43 -24.24 21.43
CA GLY A 140 -10.13 -24.70 21.94
C GLY A 140 -10.21 -25.95 22.81
N TRP A 141 -11.31 -26.13 23.54
CA TRP A 141 -11.62 -27.33 24.33
C TRP A 141 -11.92 -28.57 23.46
N ILE A 142 -12.32 -28.39 22.20
CA ILE A 142 -12.50 -29.49 21.26
C ILE A 142 -11.14 -30.02 20.83
N LEU A 143 -10.18 -29.12 20.61
CA LEU A 143 -8.82 -29.46 20.17
C LEU A 143 -8.08 -30.32 21.21
N THR A 144 -8.28 -30.05 22.50
CA THR A 144 -7.64 -30.83 23.58
C THR A 144 -8.15 -32.27 23.65
N ARG A 145 -9.29 -32.58 23.03
CA ARG A 145 -9.90 -33.92 23.02
C ARG A 145 -9.49 -34.75 21.81
N ILE A 146 -8.72 -34.19 20.88
CA ILE A 146 -8.23 -34.91 19.71
C ILE A 146 -7.16 -35.92 20.17
N PRO A 147 -7.27 -37.20 19.79
CA PRO A 147 -6.25 -38.21 20.12
C PRO A 147 -4.87 -37.78 19.62
N GLY A 148 -3.85 -37.83 20.49
CA GLY A 148 -2.49 -37.38 20.17
C GLY A 148 -2.24 -35.88 20.39
N PHE A 149 -3.11 -35.18 21.11
CA PHE A 149 -2.86 -33.80 21.52
C PHE A 149 -1.89 -33.73 22.71
N ASP A 150 -0.72 -33.13 22.49
CA ASP A 150 0.36 -33.07 23.48
C ASP A 150 0.42 -31.73 24.24
N GLY A 151 -0.69 -31.00 24.39
CA GLY A 151 -0.74 -29.75 25.16
C GLY A 151 -0.29 -28.48 24.41
N GLY A 152 0.31 -28.61 23.21
CA GLY A 152 0.67 -27.49 22.34
C GLY A 152 1.73 -26.53 22.93
N LEU A 153 1.71 -25.26 22.48
CA LEU A 153 2.66 -24.22 22.92
C LEU A 153 2.73 -24.03 24.46
N PRO A 154 1.63 -24.02 25.23
CA PRO A 154 1.68 -23.89 26.69
C PRO A 154 2.50 -25.00 27.36
N GLN A 155 2.34 -26.24 26.90
CA GLN A 155 3.09 -27.38 27.42
C GLN A 155 4.58 -27.28 27.07
N LEU A 156 4.90 -26.85 25.85
CA LEU A 156 6.28 -26.59 25.43
C LEU A 156 6.97 -25.48 26.24
N LEU A 157 6.18 -24.53 26.76
CA LEU A 157 6.65 -23.47 27.65
C LEU A 157 6.66 -23.90 29.14
N GLY A 158 6.31 -25.14 29.45
CA GLY A 158 6.27 -25.67 30.81
C GLY A 158 5.10 -25.16 31.66
N LEU A 159 4.04 -24.64 31.03
CA LEU A 159 2.86 -24.11 31.73
C LEU A 159 1.84 -25.21 32.11
N GLY A 160 2.06 -26.44 31.66
CA GLY A 160 1.20 -27.59 31.89
C GLY A 160 0.27 -27.91 30.70
N ASP A 161 -0.33 -29.10 30.77
CA ASP A 161 -1.16 -29.73 29.73
C ASP A 161 -2.67 -29.54 29.97
N GLY A 162 -3.04 -28.80 31.02
CA GLY A 162 -4.43 -28.56 31.38
C GLY A 162 -5.22 -27.85 30.28
N GLU A 163 -6.46 -28.29 30.04
CA GLU A 163 -7.37 -27.69 29.06
C GLU A 163 -7.57 -26.18 29.29
N LEU A 164 -7.79 -25.78 30.55
CA LEU A 164 -7.94 -24.37 30.92
C LEU A 164 -6.67 -23.56 30.64
N THR A 165 -5.49 -24.14 30.86
CA THR A 165 -4.21 -23.50 30.53
C THR A 165 -4.09 -23.31 29.03
N TYR A 166 -4.42 -24.33 28.24
CA TYR A 166 -4.35 -24.25 26.78
C TYR A 166 -5.32 -23.22 26.20
N VAL A 167 -6.58 -23.26 26.61
CA VAL A 167 -7.60 -22.31 26.16
C VAL A 167 -7.27 -20.90 26.63
N GLY A 168 -6.93 -20.73 27.91
CA GLY A 168 -6.60 -19.44 28.49
C GLY A 168 -5.38 -18.79 27.82
N PHE A 169 -4.30 -19.54 27.61
CA PHE A 169 -3.08 -19.04 26.97
C PHE A 169 -3.33 -18.53 25.55
N ASN A 170 -4.00 -19.31 24.70
CA ASN A 170 -4.31 -18.91 23.33
C ASN A 170 -5.31 -17.74 23.27
N THR A 171 -6.25 -17.68 24.22
CA THR A 171 -7.17 -16.55 24.36
C THR A 171 -6.43 -15.27 24.73
N VAL A 172 -5.48 -15.33 25.68
CA VAL A 172 -4.63 -14.20 26.05
C VAL A 172 -3.82 -13.72 24.85
N ILE A 173 -3.23 -14.63 24.07
CA ILE A 173 -2.57 -14.27 22.81
C ILE A 173 -3.53 -13.53 21.87
N GLY A 174 -4.75 -14.05 21.67
CA GLY A 174 -5.80 -13.38 20.89
C GLY A 174 -6.11 -11.96 21.36
N VAL A 175 -6.21 -11.78 22.68
CA VAL A 175 -6.42 -10.46 23.29
C VAL A 175 -5.22 -9.54 23.03
N LEU A 176 -3.98 -10.03 23.11
CA LEU A 176 -2.79 -9.25 22.77
C LEU A 176 -2.80 -8.82 21.29
N PHE A 177 -3.20 -9.71 20.38
CA PHE A 177 -3.41 -9.36 18.97
C PHE A 177 -4.49 -8.29 18.82
N ALA A 178 -5.62 -8.42 19.51
CA ALA A 178 -6.71 -7.45 19.46
C ALA A 178 -6.29 -6.06 19.97
N LEU A 179 -5.55 -6.01 21.08
CA LEU A 179 -5.05 -4.76 21.68
C LEU A 179 -4.01 -4.07 20.79
N THR A 180 -3.16 -4.84 20.13
CA THR A 180 -2.11 -4.32 19.24
C THR A 180 -2.55 -4.12 17.78
N LEU A 181 -3.74 -4.60 17.41
CA LEU A 181 -4.31 -4.50 16.06
C LEU A 181 -4.30 -3.06 15.54
N LEU A 182 -4.84 -2.14 16.34
CA LEU A 182 -4.99 -0.75 15.92
C LEU A 182 -3.64 -0.07 15.62
N PRO A 183 -2.64 -0.03 16.54
CA PRO A 183 -1.36 0.62 16.26
C PRO A 183 -0.59 -0.09 15.12
N ILE A 184 -0.68 -1.41 14.98
CA ILE A 184 0.04 -2.16 13.95
C ILE A 184 -0.55 -1.89 12.56
N VAL A 185 -1.87 -2.02 12.40
CA VAL A 185 -2.54 -1.73 11.12
C VAL A 185 -2.37 -0.25 10.75
N ARG A 186 -2.43 0.65 11.73
CA ARG A 186 -2.16 2.07 11.53
C ARG A 186 -0.73 2.32 11.06
N GLY A 187 0.26 1.68 11.70
CA GLY A 187 1.67 1.78 11.32
C GLY A 187 1.90 1.31 9.88
N ALA A 188 1.35 0.16 9.52
CA ALA A 188 1.41 -0.39 8.17
C ALA A 188 0.78 0.57 7.14
N ALA A 189 -0.40 1.11 7.43
CA ALA A 189 -1.07 2.09 6.58
C ALA A 189 -0.26 3.38 6.43
N LEU A 190 0.33 3.90 7.52
CA LEU A 190 1.15 5.11 7.48
C LEU A 190 2.47 4.93 6.72
N ILE A 191 3.12 3.76 6.83
CA ILE A 191 4.34 3.45 6.06
C ILE A 191 4.04 3.45 4.56
N LYS A 192 2.93 2.82 4.15
CA LYS A 192 2.51 2.81 2.74
C LYS A 192 2.11 4.22 2.27
N ALA A 193 1.35 4.95 3.08
CA ALA A 193 0.92 6.31 2.76
C ALA A 193 2.08 7.31 2.69
N SER A 194 3.13 7.15 3.52
CA SER A 194 4.31 8.02 3.49
C SER A 194 5.15 7.80 2.24
N LEU A 195 5.30 6.55 1.79
CA LEU A 195 5.94 6.21 0.51
C LEU A 195 5.19 6.85 -0.66
N ALA A 196 3.88 6.61 -0.73
CA ALA A 196 3.02 7.17 -1.77
C ALA A 196 3.05 8.70 -1.75
N GLN A 197 3.03 9.33 -0.58
CA GLN A 197 3.16 10.78 -0.46
C GLN A 197 4.52 11.27 -0.97
N ALA A 198 5.62 10.65 -0.55
CA ALA A 198 6.98 11.07 -0.92
C ALA A 198 7.20 11.00 -2.43
N LEU A 199 6.79 9.89 -3.06
CA LEU A 199 7.02 9.66 -4.49
C LEU A 199 5.98 10.33 -5.39
N LEU A 200 4.70 10.30 -4.99
CA LEU A 200 3.62 10.71 -5.89
C LEU A 200 3.20 12.17 -5.73
N THR A 201 3.57 12.84 -4.63
CA THR A 201 3.11 14.22 -4.37
C THR A 201 4.25 15.18 -4.09
N ARG A 202 5.31 14.75 -3.39
CA ARG A 202 6.45 15.63 -3.06
C ARG A 202 7.42 15.79 -4.22
N ALA A 203 7.60 14.76 -5.05
CA ALA A 203 8.45 14.84 -6.24
C ALA A 203 7.94 15.82 -7.30
N ALA A 204 6.64 16.13 -7.31
CA ALA A 204 6.04 17.10 -8.22
C ALA A 204 6.26 18.56 -7.81
N TYR A 205 6.74 18.84 -6.59
CA TYR A 205 7.00 20.22 -6.14
C TYR A 205 8.39 20.67 -6.62
N THR A 206 8.44 21.25 -7.82
CA THR A 206 9.52 22.17 -8.18
C THR A 206 9.07 23.57 -7.77
N PRO A 207 9.78 24.31 -6.90
CA PRO A 207 9.39 25.67 -6.58
C PRO A 207 9.43 26.50 -7.87
N ALA A 208 8.27 27.00 -8.31
CA ALA A 208 8.26 28.06 -9.31
C ALA A 208 9.07 29.23 -8.73
N GLU A 209 10.05 29.71 -9.50
CA GLU A 209 10.81 30.90 -9.18
C GLU A 209 9.83 31.99 -8.73
N ARG A 210 10.02 32.51 -7.51
CA ARG A 210 9.24 33.66 -7.05
C ARG A 210 9.43 34.75 -8.11
N PRO A 211 8.36 35.37 -8.65
CA PRO A 211 8.55 36.57 -9.43
C PRO A 211 9.25 37.56 -8.50
N VAL A 212 10.49 37.91 -8.85
CA VAL A 212 11.20 39.03 -8.25
C VAL A 212 10.27 40.21 -8.46
N LEU A 213 9.58 40.63 -7.39
CA LEU A 213 8.87 41.89 -7.38
C LEU A 213 9.93 42.96 -7.56
N LEU A 214 10.10 43.39 -8.81
CA LEU A 214 10.80 44.62 -9.14
C LEU A 214 9.98 45.76 -8.53
N THR A 215 10.28 46.04 -7.27
CA THR A 215 9.96 47.30 -6.61
C THR A 215 10.68 48.40 -7.40
N THR A 216 9.98 48.97 -8.36
CA THR A 216 10.29 50.27 -8.93
C THR A 216 9.45 51.30 -8.20
N ALA A 217 10.07 51.97 -7.22
CA ALA A 217 9.69 53.28 -6.70
C ALA A 217 10.91 53.88 -5.99
#